data_AF-A0A848DHT5-F1
#
_entry.id   AF-A0A848DHT5-F1
#
_cell.length_a   1.000
_cell.length_b   1.000
_cell.length_c   1.000
_cell.angle_alpha   90.00
_cell.angle_beta   90.00
_cell.angle_gamma   90.00
#
_symmetry.space_group_name_H-M   'P 1'
#
loop_
_entity.id
_entity.type
_entity.pdbx_description
1 polymer ?
#
loop_
_entity_poly.entity_id
_entity_poly.type
_entity_poly.pdbx_seq_one_letter_code
_entity_poly.pdbx_strand_id
1 'polypeptide(L)'
;MVLDWLINGAIGGAVVSLVAFVLSRFVHDVVGRVWLAFVLVAAAFFYLVFASRADAGTAWLIGEVAGLVIYGGMGVLGNRRSPMWLAAGWALHPVWDMLLHHVGPGRSFTPEAYPISCVSWDLLVAAYIAAAYGFGLLGGRRSGLRAERAVRGTAR
;
A
#
# COMPACT_ATOMS: atom_id res chain seq x y z
N MET A 1 -1.07 -14.64 20.75
CA MET A 1 -2.13 -14.53 19.71
C MET A 1 -2.08 -13.18 18.99
N VAL A 2 -2.56 -12.06 19.56
CA VAL A 2 -2.54 -10.74 18.88
C VAL A 2 -1.12 -10.28 18.52
N LEU A 3 -0.18 -10.40 19.46
CA LEU A 3 1.22 -10.05 19.21
C LEU A 3 1.82 -10.86 18.05
N ASP A 4 1.50 -12.15 17.95
CA ASP A 4 2.01 -13.02 16.89
C ASP A 4 1.48 -12.59 15.52
N TRP A 5 0.21 -12.19 15.44
CA TRP A 5 -0.38 -11.62 14.22
C TRP A 5 0.29 -10.32 13.80
N LEU A 6 0.59 -9.43 14.75
CA LEU A 6 1.33 -8.19 14.49
C LEU A 6 2.78 -8.46 14.06
N ILE A 7 3.45 -9.44 14.66
CA ILE A 7 4.81 -9.83 14.26
C ILE A 7 4.80 -10.39 12.83
N ASN A 8 3.87 -11.30 12.53
CA ASN A 8 3.75 -11.91 11.21
C ASN A 8 3.37 -10.87 10.14
N GLY A 9 2.48 -9.92 10.46
CA GLY A 9 2.14 -8.82 9.59
C GLY A 9 3.34 -7.92 9.30
N ALA A 10 4.13 -7.54 10.31
CA ALA A 10 5.36 -6.77 10.13
C ALA A 10 6.39 -7.52 9.27
N ILE A 11 6.61 -8.82 9.51
CA ILE A 11 7.50 -9.64 8.68
C ILE A 11 7.04 -9.63 7.22
N GLY A 12 5.74 -9.84 6.98
CA GLY A 12 5.18 -9.83 5.63
C GLY A 12 5.29 -8.47 4.94
N GLY A 13 5.00 -7.37 5.65
CA GLY A 13 5.19 -6.01 5.16
C GLY A 13 6.65 -5.74 4.80
N ALA A 14 7.61 -6.26 5.59
CA ALA A 14 9.03 -6.12 5.33
C ALA A 14 9.45 -6.88 4.07
N VAL A 15 8.94 -8.11 3.88
CA VAL A 15 9.16 -8.90 2.67
C VAL A 15 8.62 -8.18 1.43
N VAL A 16 7.38 -7.67 1.48
CA VAL A 16 6.78 -6.95 0.35
C VAL A 16 7.53 -5.66 0.02
N SER A 17 7.98 -4.93 1.05
CA SER A 17 8.78 -3.73 0.89
C SER A 17 10.17 -4.03 0.31
N LEU A 18 10.80 -5.12 0.74
CA LEU A 18 12.08 -5.58 0.19
C LEU A 18 11.95 -5.97 -1.29
N VAL A 19 10.91 -6.73 -1.65
CA VAL A 19 10.63 -7.06 -3.06
C VAL A 19 10.43 -5.78 -3.86
N ALA A 20 9.64 -4.82 -3.36
CA ALA A 20 9.43 -3.54 -4.01
C ALA A 20 10.75 -2.77 -4.20
N PHE A 21 11.61 -2.75 -3.18
CA PHE A 21 12.90 -2.08 -3.24
C PHE A 21 13.81 -2.70 -4.30
N VAL A 22 13.92 -4.03 -4.32
CA VAL A 22 14.70 -4.78 -5.32
C VAL A 22 14.18 -4.48 -6.73
N LEU A 23 12.86 -4.56 -6.95
CA LEU A 23 12.25 -4.23 -8.25
C LEU A 23 12.53 -2.78 -8.66
N SER A 24 12.39 -1.83 -7.74
CA SER A 24 12.66 -0.41 -7.98
C SER A 24 14.13 -0.15 -8.31
N ARG A 25 15.05 -0.87 -7.68
CA ARG A 25 16.50 -0.66 -7.81
C ARG A 25 17.10 -1.30 -9.06
N PHE A 26 16.60 -2.48 -9.44
CA PHE A 26 17.20 -3.32 -10.48
C PHE A 26 16.39 -3.41 -11.77
N VAL A 27 15.08 -3.15 -11.74
CA VAL A 27 14.23 -3.13 -12.95
C VAL A 27 13.91 -1.69 -13.30
N HIS A 28 12.87 -1.15 -12.69
CA HIS A 28 12.48 0.25 -12.78
C HIS A 28 11.66 0.60 -11.55
N ASP A 29 11.89 1.81 -11.03
CA ASP A 29 11.16 2.39 -9.89
C ASP A 29 9.63 2.27 -10.00
N VAL A 30 9.09 2.42 -11.21
CA VAL A 30 7.64 2.25 -11.45
C VAL A 30 7.15 0.82 -11.19
N VAL A 31 7.98 -0.20 -11.45
CA VAL A 31 7.60 -1.60 -11.26
C VAL A 31 7.44 -1.91 -9.77
N GLY A 32 8.34 -1.40 -8.92
CA GLY A 32 8.19 -1.54 -7.47
C GLY A 32 6.95 -0.84 -6.93
N ARG A 33 6.60 0.34 -7.44
CA ARG A 33 5.35 1.03 -7.06
C ARG A 33 4.09 0.32 -7.57
N VAL A 34 4.12 -0.25 -8.77
CA VAL A 34 3.00 -1.03 -9.30
C VAL A 34 2.81 -2.30 -8.46
N TRP A 35 3.88 -2.96 -8.06
CA TRP A 35 3.84 -4.09 -7.13
C TRP A 35 3.14 -3.71 -5.82
N LEU A 36 3.59 -2.63 -5.15
CA LEU A 36 2.98 -2.16 -3.91
C LEU A 36 1.50 -1.75 -4.08
N ALA A 37 1.14 -1.13 -5.20
CA ALA A 37 -0.25 -0.78 -5.50
C ALA A 37 -1.10 -2.04 -5.72
N PHE A 38 -0.57 -3.04 -6.43
CA PHE A 38 -1.25 -4.31 -6.64
C PHE A 38 -1.52 -5.03 -5.31
N VAL A 39 -0.53 -5.10 -4.42
CA VAL A 39 -0.70 -5.76 -3.11
C VAL A 39 -1.72 -5.00 -2.25
N LEU A 40 -1.71 -3.67 -2.25
CA LEU A 40 -2.73 -2.86 -1.55
C LEU A 40 -4.15 -3.14 -2.07
N VAL A 41 -4.31 -3.20 -3.39
CA VAL A 41 -5.61 -3.53 -4.02
C VAL A 41 -6.04 -4.96 -3.68
N ALA A 42 -5.10 -5.90 -3.67
CA ALA A 42 -5.36 -7.27 -3.25
C ALA A 42 -5.83 -7.35 -1.79
N ALA A 43 -5.19 -6.59 -0.89
CA ALA A 43 -5.58 -6.51 0.51
C ALA A 43 -7.03 -6.02 0.69
N ALA A 44 -7.39 -4.94 0.00
CA ALA A 44 -8.77 -4.42 0.00
C ALA A 44 -9.76 -5.41 -0.64
N PHE A 45 -9.36 -6.11 -1.71
CA PHE A 45 -10.22 -7.07 -2.40
C PHE A 45 -10.62 -8.25 -1.52
N PHE A 46 -9.78 -8.69 -0.58
CA PHE A 46 -10.14 -9.79 0.33
C PHE A 46 -11.38 -9.49 1.17
N TYR A 47 -11.67 -8.23 1.50
CA TYR A 47 -12.91 -7.88 2.20
C TYR A 47 -14.15 -8.13 1.34
N LEU A 48 -14.08 -7.88 0.03
CA LEU A 48 -15.14 -8.27 -0.90
C LEU A 48 -15.34 -9.79 -0.92
N VAL A 49 -14.25 -10.56 -0.83
CA VAL A 49 -14.31 -12.03 -0.75
C VAL A 49 -14.92 -12.49 0.57
N PHE A 50 -14.57 -11.88 1.71
CA PHE A 50 -15.15 -12.22 3.00
C PHE A 50 -16.66 -11.90 3.05
N ALA A 51 -17.04 -10.70 2.63
CA ALA A 51 -18.43 -10.26 2.58
C ALA A 51 -19.28 -11.15 1.63
N SER A 52 -18.74 -11.51 0.46
CA SER A 52 -19.46 -12.37 -0.49
C SER A 52 -19.61 -13.80 0.00
N ARG A 53 -18.58 -14.38 0.64
CA ARG A 53 -18.67 -15.74 1.20
C ARG A 53 -19.60 -15.84 2.41
N ALA A 54 -19.75 -14.76 3.16
CA ALA A 54 -20.64 -14.69 4.30
C ALA A 54 -22.06 -14.23 3.95
N ASP A 55 -22.35 -13.95 2.67
CA ASP A 55 -23.61 -13.37 2.21
C ASP A 55 -24.01 -12.12 3.03
N ALA A 56 -23.05 -11.23 3.27
CA ALA A 56 -23.22 -10.04 4.13
C ALA A 56 -24.22 -9.01 3.57
N GLY A 57 -24.76 -9.24 2.36
CA GLY A 57 -25.74 -8.39 1.70
C GLY A 57 -25.13 -7.32 0.78
N THR A 58 -25.96 -6.81 -0.14
CA THR A 58 -25.55 -5.89 -1.21
C THR A 58 -24.92 -4.59 -0.70
N ALA A 59 -25.42 -4.05 0.42
CA ALA A 59 -24.89 -2.82 1.00
C ALA A 59 -23.42 -2.97 1.42
N TRP A 60 -23.06 -4.11 2.01
CA TRP A 60 -21.67 -4.43 2.37
C TRP A 60 -20.80 -4.60 1.14
N LEU A 61 -21.27 -5.32 0.12
CA LEU A 61 -20.54 -5.45 -1.14
C LEU A 61 -20.25 -4.10 -1.80
N ILE A 62 -21.21 -3.17 -1.79
CA ILE A 62 -21.01 -1.80 -2.28
C ILE A 62 -19.94 -1.08 -1.45
N GLY A 63 -19.99 -1.22 -0.11
CA GLY A 63 -18.98 -0.66 0.78
C GLY A 63 -17.57 -1.17 0.47
N GLU A 64 -17.39 -2.47 0.28
CA GLU A 64 -16.09 -3.05 -0.05
C GLU A 64 -15.61 -2.67 -1.45
N VAL A 65 -16.52 -2.57 -2.43
CA VAL A 65 -16.19 -2.02 -3.76
C VAL A 65 -15.75 -0.55 -3.64
N ALA A 66 -16.39 0.25 -2.80
CA ALA A 66 -15.98 1.63 -2.55
C ALA A 66 -14.57 1.69 -1.94
N GLY A 67 -14.26 0.82 -0.97
CA GLY A 67 -12.90 0.65 -0.44
C GLY A 67 -11.91 0.30 -1.54
N LEU A 68 -12.22 -0.69 -2.37
CA LEU A 68 -11.38 -1.10 -3.51
C LEU A 68 -11.10 0.05 -4.49
N VAL A 69 -12.12 0.87 -4.78
CA VAL A 69 -11.98 2.06 -5.63
C VAL A 69 -11.10 3.12 -4.98
N ILE A 70 -11.26 3.37 -3.68
CA ILE A 70 -10.43 4.33 -2.92
C ILE A 70 -8.96 3.88 -2.96
N TYR A 71 -8.66 2.65 -2.54
CA TYR A 71 -7.29 2.15 -2.48
C TYR A 71 -6.66 1.97 -3.86
N GLY A 72 -7.44 1.51 -4.85
CA GLY A 72 -7.02 1.48 -6.26
C GLY A 72 -6.72 2.89 -6.80
N GLY A 73 -7.56 3.87 -6.47
CA GLY A 73 -7.34 5.28 -6.80
C GLY A 73 -6.04 5.82 -6.20
N MET A 74 -5.80 5.57 -4.91
CA MET A 74 -4.54 5.91 -4.22
C MET A 74 -3.34 5.24 -4.89
N GLY A 75 -3.47 3.98 -5.31
CA GLY A 75 -2.47 3.25 -6.09
C GLY A 75 -2.15 3.89 -7.45
N VAL A 76 -3.18 4.30 -8.20
CA VAL A 76 -3.03 4.99 -9.48
C VAL A 76 -2.35 6.35 -9.29
N LEU A 77 -2.77 7.13 -8.29
CA LEU A 77 -2.15 8.42 -7.94
C LEU A 77 -0.70 8.25 -7.48
N GLY A 78 -0.42 7.20 -6.73
CA GLY A 78 0.90 6.75 -6.30
C GLY A 78 1.87 6.54 -7.45
N ASN A 79 1.36 5.93 -8.52
CA ASN A 79 2.15 5.61 -9.72
C ASN A 79 2.28 6.78 -10.69
N ARG A 80 1.25 7.62 -10.83
CA ARG A 80 1.20 8.69 -11.84
C ARG A 80 1.68 10.04 -11.34
N ARG A 81 1.54 10.35 -10.05
CA ARG A 81 1.81 11.68 -9.50
C ARG A 81 2.92 11.67 -8.46
N SER A 82 2.66 11.08 -7.30
CA SER A 82 3.63 11.06 -6.20
C SER A 82 3.49 9.74 -5.43
N PRO A 83 4.62 9.06 -5.11
CA PRO A 83 4.60 7.86 -4.27
C PRO A 83 3.98 8.08 -2.90
N MET A 84 3.88 9.33 -2.43
CA MET A 84 3.21 9.65 -1.15
C MET A 84 1.72 9.36 -1.17
N TRP A 85 1.06 9.36 -2.32
CA TRP A 85 -0.32 8.87 -2.44
C TRP A 85 -0.41 7.38 -2.14
N LEU A 86 0.60 6.60 -2.54
CA LEU A 86 0.65 5.18 -2.22
C LEU A 86 0.92 4.96 -0.73
N ALA A 87 1.85 5.72 -0.13
CA ALA A 87 2.11 5.69 1.31
C ALA A 87 0.84 6.03 2.11
N ALA A 88 0.11 7.07 1.71
CA ALA A 88 -1.15 7.45 2.34
C ALA A 88 -2.24 6.37 2.17
N GLY A 89 -2.30 5.69 1.02
CA GLY A 89 -3.22 4.57 0.80
C GLY A 89 -2.95 3.41 1.75
N TRP A 90 -1.67 3.02 1.89
CA TRP A 90 -1.24 2.03 2.87
C TRP A 90 -1.53 2.49 4.31
N ALA A 91 -1.23 3.73 4.68
CA ALA A 91 -1.51 4.23 6.03
C ALA A 91 -3.01 4.35 6.36
N LEU A 92 -3.86 4.54 5.35
CA LEU A 92 -5.31 4.64 5.50
C LEU A 92 -5.99 3.26 5.57
N HIS A 93 -5.41 2.23 4.95
CA HIS A 93 -5.95 0.86 4.97
C HIS A 93 -6.19 0.32 6.39
N PRO A 94 -5.27 0.40 7.36
CA PRO A 94 -5.52 -0.12 8.70
C PRO A 94 -6.61 0.63 9.46
N VAL A 95 -6.96 1.86 9.05
CA VAL A 95 -8.12 2.57 9.60
C VAL A 95 -9.41 1.89 9.17
N TRP A 96 -9.52 1.45 7.91
CA TRP A 96 -10.64 0.67 7.40
C TRP A 96 -10.73 -0.68 8.10
N ASP A 97 -9.60 -1.38 8.20
CA ASP A 97 -9.50 -2.68 8.87
C ASP A 97 -9.99 -2.61 10.31
N MET A 98 -9.52 -1.62 11.07
CA MET A 98 -9.83 -1.54 12.49
C MET A 98 -11.24 -1.02 12.74
N LEU A 99 -11.68 0.01 12.03
CA LEU A 99 -12.98 0.62 12.28
C LEU A 99 -14.15 -0.24 11.79
N LEU A 100 -14.05 -0.83 10.60
CA LEU A 100 -15.16 -1.58 10.01
C LEU A 100 -15.09 -3.07 10.34
N HIS A 101 -13.89 -3.65 10.36
CA HIS A 101 -13.70 -5.10 10.34
C HIS A 101 -13.15 -5.71 11.63
N HIS A 102 -12.54 -4.91 12.51
CA HIS A 102 -12.16 -5.37 13.85
C HIS A 102 -13.13 -4.91 14.94
N VAL A 103 -13.48 -3.63 14.97
CA VAL A 103 -14.39 -3.05 15.98
C VAL A 103 -15.82 -2.99 15.46
N GLY A 104 -15.99 -2.70 14.17
CA GLY A 104 -17.28 -2.51 13.53
C GLY A 104 -18.03 -3.80 13.19
N PRO A 105 -19.22 -3.69 12.56
CA PRO A 105 -20.07 -4.85 12.29
C PRO A 105 -19.48 -5.84 11.28
N GLY A 106 -18.48 -5.42 10.48
CA GLY A 106 -17.74 -6.27 9.55
C GLY A 106 -16.92 -7.37 10.24
N ARG A 107 -16.71 -7.26 11.56
CA ARG A 107 -16.14 -8.31 12.40
C ARG A 107 -16.89 -9.64 12.30
N SER A 108 -18.21 -9.59 12.04
CA SER A 108 -19.05 -10.79 11.96
C SER A 108 -18.68 -11.75 10.83
N PHE A 109 -18.03 -11.26 9.77
CA PHE A 109 -17.66 -12.05 8.60
C PHE A 109 -16.16 -12.01 8.26
N THR A 110 -15.39 -11.15 8.92
CA THR A 110 -13.95 -11.04 8.70
C THR A 110 -13.18 -11.93 9.68
N PRO A 111 -12.26 -12.79 9.22
CA PRO A 111 -11.36 -13.53 10.10
C PRO A 111 -10.54 -12.59 10.97
N GLU A 112 -10.62 -12.72 12.30
CA GLU A 112 -10.03 -11.74 13.24
C GLU A 112 -8.53 -11.49 13.04
N ALA A 113 -7.78 -12.53 12.66
CA ALA A 113 -6.35 -12.44 12.40
C ALA A 113 -6.00 -11.49 11.23
N TYR A 114 -6.90 -11.34 10.26
CA TYR A 114 -6.66 -10.57 9.04
C TYR A 114 -6.47 -9.07 9.31
N PRO A 115 -7.47 -8.32 9.84
CA PRO A 115 -7.32 -6.89 10.09
C PRO A 115 -6.18 -6.59 11.08
N ILE A 116 -5.95 -7.44 12.08
CA ILE A 116 -4.87 -7.24 13.05
C ILE A 116 -3.50 -7.39 12.39
N SER A 117 -3.31 -8.41 11.55
CA SER A 117 -2.05 -8.60 10.83
C SER A 117 -1.80 -7.42 9.86
N CYS A 118 -2.85 -6.98 9.16
CA CYS A 118 -2.79 -5.86 8.22
C CYS A 118 -2.31 -4.55 8.88
N VAL A 119 -2.66 -4.26 10.14
CA VAL A 119 -2.17 -3.05 10.84
C VAL A 119 -0.66 -2.89 10.75
N SER A 120 0.08 -3.90 11.18
CA SER A 120 1.54 -3.86 11.20
C SER A 120 2.15 -3.95 9.80
N TRP A 121 1.53 -4.72 8.90
CA TRP A 121 1.94 -4.86 7.52
C TRP A 121 1.87 -3.51 6.79
N ASP A 122 0.71 -2.86 6.89
CA ASP A 122 0.38 -1.66 6.14
C ASP A 122 1.22 -0.47 6.62
N LEU A 123 1.34 -0.31 7.94
CA LEU A 123 2.13 0.76 8.52
C LEU A 123 3.62 0.61 8.17
N LEU A 124 4.14 -0.63 8.10
CA LEU A 124 5.51 -0.85 7.67
C LEU A 124 5.70 -0.47 6.20
N VAL A 125 4.81 -0.93 5.32
CA VAL A 125 4.89 -0.60 3.88
C VAL A 125 4.76 0.91 3.66
N ALA A 126 3.83 1.57 4.37
CA ALA A 126 3.69 3.02 4.35
C ALA A 126 4.97 3.74 4.79
N ALA A 127 5.57 3.31 5.91
CA ALA A 127 6.82 3.86 6.42
C ALA A 127 7.99 3.64 5.44
N TYR A 128 8.08 2.46 4.82
CA TYR A 128 9.06 2.18 3.77
C TYR A 128 8.91 3.14 2.60
N ILE A 129 7.70 3.33 2.05
CA ILE A 129 7.50 4.25 0.92
C ILE A 129 7.86 5.68 1.33
N ALA A 130 7.38 6.13 2.49
CA ALA A 130 7.68 7.46 3.01
C ALA A 130 9.20 7.70 3.15
N ALA A 131 9.93 6.73 3.71
CA ALA A 131 11.38 6.83 3.86
C ALA A 131 12.12 6.75 2.52
N ALA A 132 11.81 5.76 1.69
CA ALA A 132 12.52 5.51 0.44
C ALA A 132 12.41 6.67 -0.55
N TYR A 133 11.25 7.32 -0.62
CA TYR A 133 11.01 8.44 -1.52
C TYR A 133 11.20 9.80 -0.84
N GLY A 134 10.90 9.93 0.45
CA GLY A 134 11.10 11.17 1.21
C GLY A 134 12.56 11.52 1.41
N PHE A 135 13.44 10.52 1.60
CA PHE A 135 14.89 10.72 1.68
C PHE A 135 15.59 10.62 0.31
N GLY A 136 14.84 10.45 -0.79
CA GLY A 136 15.40 10.40 -2.14
C GLY A 136 16.23 9.14 -2.46
N LEU A 137 16.08 8.06 -1.69
CA LEU A 137 16.73 6.77 -1.96
C LEU A 137 16.24 6.15 -3.29
N LEU A 138 15.00 6.44 -3.68
CA LEU A 138 14.37 6.06 -4.94
C LEU A 138 13.80 7.31 -5.66
N GLY A 139 13.76 7.28 -6.99
CA GLY A 139 13.21 8.37 -7.83
C GLY A 139 14.21 9.39 -8.39
N GLY A 140 15.50 9.33 -8.00
CA GLY A 140 16.52 10.34 -8.34
C GLY A 140 17.10 10.35 -9.76
N ARG A 141 16.84 9.35 -10.62
CA ARG A 141 17.47 9.27 -11.96
C ARG A 141 17.11 10.44 -12.89
N ARG A 142 15.96 11.09 -12.71
CA ARG A 142 15.56 12.25 -13.53
C ARG A 142 16.16 13.58 -13.06
N SER A 143 16.46 13.71 -11.77
CA SER A 143 17.00 14.93 -11.18
C SER A 143 18.48 15.12 -11.56
N GLY A 144 19.28 14.05 -11.55
CA GLY A 144 20.69 14.09 -11.96
C GLY A 144 20.88 14.49 -13.43
N LEU A 145 20.10 13.91 -14.34
CA LEU A 145 20.17 14.24 -15.77
C LEU A 145 19.71 15.68 -16.09
N ARG A 146 18.77 16.23 -15.32
CA ARG A 146 18.37 17.65 -15.44
C ARG A 146 19.45 18.58 -14.90
N ALA A 147 20.07 18.25 -13.78
CA ALA A 147 21.18 19.01 -13.22
C ALA A 147 22.40 19.03 -14.18
N GLU A 148 22.76 17.88 -14.74
CA GLU A 148 23.85 17.79 -15.73
C GLU A 148 23.55 18.58 -17.02
N ARG A 149 22.30 18.58 -17.50
CA ARG A 149 21.89 19.41 -18.64
C ARG A 149 21.89 20.90 -18.33
N ALA A 150 21.50 21.30 -17.12
CA ALA A 150 21.56 22.70 -16.70
C ALA A 150 23.00 23.21 -16.63
N VAL A 151 23.91 22.43 -16.04
CA VAL A 151 25.35 22.75 -15.97
C VAL A 151 25.99 22.84 -17.36
N ARG A 152 25.63 21.95 -18.28
CA ARG A 152 26.14 22.00 -19.67
C ARG A 152 25.52 23.13 -20.51
N GLY A 153 24.32 23.59 -20.16
CA GLY A 153 23.64 24.70 -20.83
C GLY A 153 24.19 26.07 -20.47
N THR A 154 24.74 26.24 -19.26
CA THR A 154 25.39 27.47 -18.79
C THR A 154 26.84 27.62 -19.23
N ALA A 155 27.44 26.57 -19.82
CA ALA A 155 28.81 26.55 -20.30
C ALA A 155 28.94 26.91 -21.80
N ARG A 156 27.90 27.52 -22.40
CA ARG A 156 27.89 28.00 -23.79
C ARG A 156 27.63 29.50 -23.85
#